data_AF-K0KHX7-F1
#
_entry.id   AF-K0KHX7-F1
#
_cell.length_a   1.000
_cell.length_b   1.000
_cell.length_c   1.000
_cell.angle_alpha   90.00
_cell.angle_beta   90.00
_cell.angle_gamma   90.00
#
_symmetry.space_group_name_H-M   'P 1'
#
loop_
_entity.id
_entity.type
_entity.pdbx_description
1 polymer ?
#
loop_
_entity_poly.entity_id
_entity_poly.type
_entity_poly.pdbx_seq_one_letter_code
_entity_poly.pdbx_strand_id
1 'polypeptide(L)'
;MADKLQVAWDILDQLSKEVDLTKTSYLSKFAPGWKGKEPALREQVTSSLLEGEWIRYASYVSFGLGNLFVLSSMYALGITGTYLGDYFGILMDERVTGFPFNVLDNPMYVGSTLSFLGTSLYFKKPAGLFATLWVHVLYSIALKFEE
;
A
#
# COMPACT_ATOMS: atom_id res chain seq x y z
N MET A 1 10.67 30.49 22.40
CA MET A 1 11.06 29.34 21.54
C MET A 1 10.60 28.01 22.14
N ALA A 2 10.72 27.82 23.47
CA ALA A 2 10.20 26.65 24.19
C ALA A 2 8.68 26.42 24.04
N ASP A 3 7.86 27.48 24.14
CA ASP A 3 6.39 27.33 24.05
C ASP A 3 5.87 26.79 22.71
N LYS A 4 6.48 27.18 21.59
CA LYS A 4 6.05 26.70 20.26
C LYS A 4 6.38 25.23 20.06
N LEU A 5 7.45 24.75 20.70
CA LEU A 5 7.83 23.34 20.67
C LEU A 5 6.90 22.53 21.58
N GLN A 6 6.53 23.05 22.74
CA GLN A 6 5.59 22.39 23.64
C GLN A 6 4.21 22.19 22.99
N VAL A 7 3.66 23.23 22.36
CA VAL A 7 2.40 23.13 21.62
C VAL A 7 2.49 22.11 20.48
N ALA A 8 3.62 22.03 19.78
CA ALA A 8 3.82 21.02 18.73
C ALA A 8 3.86 19.59 19.31
N TRP A 9 4.52 19.39 20.46
CA TRP A 9 4.54 18.10 21.14
C TRP A 9 3.16 17.70 21.67
N ASP A 10 2.39 18.65 22.21
CA ASP A 10 1.04 18.41 22.70
C ASP A 10 0.09 18.04 21.54
N ILE A 11 0.22 18.71 20.39
CA ILE A 11 -0.52 18.35 19.17
C ILE A 11 -0.11 16.97 18.67
N LEU A 12 1.19 16.64 18.66
CA LEU A 12 1.66 15.31 18.23
C LEU A 12 1.20 14.20 19.17
N ASP A 13 1.19 14.44 20.47
CA ASP A 13 0.69 13.49 21.47
C ASP A 13 -0.83 13.31 21.35
N GLN A 14 -1.56 14.38 21.07
CA GLN A 14 -3.00 14.32 20.81
C GLN A 14 -3.33 13.60 19.49
N LEU A 15 -2.61 13.90 18.42
CA LEU A 15 -2.75 13.19 17.14
C LEU A 15 -2.36 11.71 17.28
N SER A 16 -1.35 11.38 18.07
CA SER A 16 -0.97 10.00 18.40
C SER A 16 -2.10 9.23 19.09
N LYS A 17 -2.81 9.87 20.03
CA LYS A 17 -3.96 9.27 20.75
C LYS A 17 -5.22 9.10 19.90
N GLU A 18 -5.39 9.94 18.87
CA GLU A 18 -6.48 9.85 17.89
C GLU A 18 -6.14 8.84 16.77
N VAL A 19 -4.86 8.71 16.41
CA VAL A 19 -4.31 7.70 15.47
C VAL A 19 -4.00 6.38 16.18
N ASP A 20 -4.60 6.15 17.35
CA ASP A 20 -4.61 4.83 17.97
C ASP A 20 -5.55 3.90 17.17
N LEU A 21 -5.01 3.28 16.13
CA LEU A 21 -5.67 2.30 15.25
C LEU A 21 -6.20 1.07 16.01
N THR A 22 -5.87 0.90 17.30
CA THR A 22 -6.42 -0.17 18.13
C THR A 22 -7.82 0.16 18.67
N LYS A 23 -8.25 1.44 18.63
CA LYS A 23 -9.63 1.85 18.91
C LYS A 23 -10.53 1.60 17.70
N THR A 24 -10.75 0.33 17.40
CA THR A 24 -11.77 -0.17 16.44
C THR A 24 -13.21 0.21 16.79
N SER A 25 -13.44 1.00 17.86
CA SER A 25 -14.77 1.36 18.34
C SER A 25 -15.55 2.22 17.34
N TYR A 26 -14.90 3.10 16.58
CA TYR A 26 -15.57 3.95 15.58
C TYR A 26 -16.03 3.15 14.36
N LEU A 27 -15.15 2.29 13.81
CA LEU A 27 -15.49 1.43 12.67
C LEU A 27 -16.59 0.42 13.02
N SER A 28 -16.68 -0.01 14.29
CA SER A 28 -17.73 -0.92 14.73
C SER A 28 -19.15 -0.34 14.71
N LYS A 29 -19.29 1.00 14.73
CA LYS A 29 -20.59 1.67 14.57
C LYS A 29 -21.09 1.66 13.12
N PHE A 30 -20.18 1.67 12.15
CA PHE A 30 -20.49 1.77 10.73
C PHE A 30 -20.36 0.43 9.98
N ALA A 31 -19.63 -0.52 10.55
CA ALA A 31 -19.43 -1.88 10.04
C ALA A 31 -19.51 -2.89 11.20
N PRO A 32 -20.72 -3.17 11.71
CA PRO A 32 -20.92 -4.01 12.91
C PRO A 32 -20.37 -5.44 12.77
N GLY A 33 -20.19 -5.97 11.55
CA GLY A 33 -19.56 -7.27 11.28
C GLY A 33 -18.03 -7.27 11.24
N TRP A 34 -17.37 -6.12 11.43
CA TRP A 34 -15.90 -6.02 11.35
C TRP A 34 -15.20 -6.36 12.68
N LYS A 35 -15.96 -6.36 13.78
CA LYS A 35 -15.50 -6.62 15.17
C LYS A 35 -14.87 -8.01 15.44
N GLY A 36 -14.59 -8.82 14.41
CA GLY A 36 -13.96 -10.14 14.54
C GLY A 36 -12.96 -10.50 13.44
N LYS A 37 -12.66 -9.63 12.46
CA LYS A 37 -11.76 -9.99 11.35
C LYS A 37 -10.28 -9.65 11.61
N GLU A 38 -9.99 -8.65 12.43
CA GLU A 38 -8.60 -8.33 12.81
C GLU A 38 -7.89 -9.49 13.53
N PRO A 39 -8.52 -10.20 14.49
CA PRO A 39 -7.95 -11.41 15.06
C PRO A 39 -7.71 -12.49 13.99
N ALA A 40 -8.68 -12.71 13.10
CA ALA A 40 -8.58 -13.72 12.05
C ALA A 40 -7.42 -13.47 11.07
N LEU A 41 -7.10 -12.21 10.78
CA LEU A 41 -5.93 -11.86 9.97
C LEU A 41 -4.61 -12.07 10.74
N ARG A 42 -4.59 -11.79 12.04
CA ARG A 42 -3.40 -12.00 12.89
C ARG A 42 -3.12 -13.50 13.12
N GLU A 43 -4.17 -14.29 13.30
CA GLU A 43 -4.13 -15.74 13.58
C GLU A 43 -3.87 -16.61 12.35
N GLN A 44 -3.69 -16.01 11.17
CA GLN A 44 -3.34 -16.77 9.96
C GLN A 44 -2.11 -17.66 10.16
N VAL A 45 -2.15 -18.87 9.59
CA VAL A 45 -1.04 -19.81 9.62
C VAL A 45 0.20 -19.18 8.99
N THR A 46 1.33 -19.25 9.70
CA THR A 46 2.65 -18.94 9.15
C THR A 46 3.27 -20.21 8.58
N SER A 47 4.08 -20.09 7.53
CA SER A 47 4.76 -21.24 6.94
C SER A 47 6.26 -21.23 7.27
N SER A 48 6.79 -22.38 7.66
CA SER A 48 8.23 -22.60 7.85
C SER A 48 9.03 -22.42 6.55
N LEU A 49 8.39 -22.62 5.39
CA LEU A 49 9.00 -22.35 4.09
C LEU A 49 9.35 -20.87 3.89
N LEU A 50 8.72 -19.97 4.65
CA LEU A 50 8.91 -18.53 4.58
C LEU A 50 9.89 -17.98 5.63
N GLU A 51 10.60 -18.84 6.36
CA GLU A 51 11.47 -18.42 7.46
C GLU A 51 12.91 -18.08 7.07
N GLY A 52 13.33 -18.41 5.84
CA GLY A 52 14.72 -18.21 5.40
C GLY A 52 15.17 -16.75 5.43
N GLU A 53 16.44 -16.50 5.74
CA GLU A 53 16.99 -15.13 5.76
C GLU A 53 16.91 -14.45 4.40
N TRP A 54 17.09 -15.20 3.32
CA TRP A 54 16.92 -14.69 1.95
C TRP A 54 15.49 -14.19 1.70
N ILE A 55 14.47 -14.78 2.33
CA ILE A 55 13.07 -14.34 2.24
C ILE A 55 12.87 -13.03 2.97
N ARG A 56 13.54 -12.85 4.13
CA ARG A 56 13.53 -11.57 4.84
C ARG A 56 14.16 -10.47 3.98
N TYR A 57 15.29 -10.72 3.33
CA TYR A 57 15.87 -9.73 2.40
C TYR A 57 14.96 -9.45 1.21
N ALA A 58 14.39 -10.50 0.60
CA ALA A 58 13.43 -10.36 -0.49
C ALA A 58 12.20 -9.53 -0.06
N SER A 59 11.74 -9.66 1.18
CA SER A 59 10.63 -8.88 1.73
C SER A 59 10.94 -7.38 1.75
N TYR A 60 12.11 -6.99 2.26
CA TYR A 60 12.53 -5.59 2.33
C TYR A 60 12.77 -4.99 0.95
N VAL A 61 13.43 -5.75 0.05
CA VAL A 61 13.67 -5.31 -1.32
C VAL A 61 12.34 -5.12 -2.06
N SER A 62 11.42 -6.08 -1.96
CA SER A 62 10.10 -5.99 -2.62
C SER A 62 9.31 -4.81 -2.06
N PHE A 63 9.27 -4.64 -0.75
CA PHE A 63 8.55 -3.53 -0.13
C PHE A 63 9.16 -2.16 -0.49
N GLY A 64 10.50 -2.06 -0.48
CA GLY A 64 11.23 -0.85 -0.83
C GLY A 64 11.02 -0.46 -2.30
N LEU A 65 11.20 -1.39 -3.24
CA LEU A 65 10.94 -1.16 -4.66
C LEU A 65 9.47 -0.86 -4.93
N GLY A 66 8.57 -1.56 -4.25
CA GLY A 66 7.14 -1.34 -4.36
C GLY A 66 6.74 0.10 -4.04
N ASN A 67 7.18 0.59 -2.87
CA ASN A 67 6.95 1.98 -2.48
C ASN A 67 7.67 2.97 -3.39
N LEU A 68 8.90 2.67 -3.83
CA LEU A 68 9.63 3.53 -4.76
C LEU A 68 8.81 3.75 -6.04
N PHE A 69 8.29 2.70 -6.66
CA PHE A 69 7.50 2.82 -7.89
C PHE A 69 6.14 3.49 -7.66
N VAL A 70 5.41 3.14 -6.60
CA VAL A 70 4.11 3.77 -6.30
C VAL A 70 4.27 5.27 -6.01
N LEU A 71 5.20 5.64 -5.14
CA LEU A 71 5.35 7.03 -4.73
C LEU A 71 5.94 7.90 -5.85
N SER A 72 6.91 7.39 -6.60
CA SER A 72 7.47 8.15 -7.74
C SER A 72 6.48 8.30 -8.89
N SER A 73 5.67 7.29 -9.19
CA SER A 73 4.60 7.42 -10.20
C SER A 73 3.49 8.37 -9.75
N MET A 74 3.07 8.30 -8.49
CA MET A 74 2.09 9.24 -7.93
C MET A 74 2.62 10.67 -7.93
N TYR A 75 3.91 10.86 -7.62
CA TYR A 75 4.55 12.17 -7.70
C TYR A 75 4.54 12.72 -9.14
N ALA A 76 4.84 11.87 -10.13
CA ALA A 76 4.92 12.30 -11.53
C ALA A 76 3.54 12.54 -12.17
N LEU A 77 2.51 11.79 -11.80
CA LEU A 77 1.13 11.95 -12.28
C LEU A 77 0.33 13.02 -11.51
N GLY A 78 0.70 13.29 -10.26
CA GLY A 78 -0.09 14.10 -9.34
C GLY A 78 -1.41 13.41 -8.93
N ILE A 79 -2.23 14.12 -8.15
CA ILE A 79 -3.48 13.58 -7.59
C ILE A 79 -4.48 13.26 -8.72
N THR A 80 -4.66 14.16 -9.67
CA THR A 80 -5.64 14.00 -10.76
C THR A 80 -5.26 12.87 -11.70
N GLY A 81 -3.99 12.74 -12.08
CA GLY A 81 -3.51 11.64 -12.91
C GLY A 81 -3.53 10.28 -12.20
N THR A 82 -3.48 10.26 -10.86
CA THR A 82 -3.53 9.01 -10.07
C THR A 82 -4.96 8.52 -9.82
N TYR A 83 -5.93 9.43 -9.65
CA TYR A 83 -7.28 9.11 -9.22
C TYR A 83 -8.34 9.33 -10.31
N LEU A 84 -8.01 8.95 -11.55
CA LEU A 84 -8.90 8.95 -12.71
C LEU A 84 -9.56 10.32 -12.97
N GLY A 85 -8.74 11.38 -12.95
CA GLY A 85 -9.17 12.74 -13.27
C GLY A 85 -9.77 12.88 -14.68
N ASP A 86 -9.42 11.97 -15.58
CA ASP A 86 -9.95 11.85 -16.95
C ASP A 86 -11.46 11.56 -16.96
N TYR A 87 -11.99 10.76 -16.03
CA TYR A 87 -13.44 10.58 -15.86
C TYR A 87 -14.17 11.86 -15.44
N PHE A 88 -13.46 12.83 -14.87
CA PHE A 88 -13.99 14.14 -14.51
C PHE A 88 -13.66 15.22 -15.56
N GLY A 89 -13.10 14.84 -16.72
CA GLY A 89 -12.73 15.77 -17.79
C GLY A 89 -11.42 16.52 -17.54
N ILE A 90 -10.63 16.14 -16.53
CA ILE A 90 -9.30 16.68 -16.26
C ILE A 90 -8.29 15.75 -16.92
N LEU A 91 -8.06 15.96 -18.22
CA LEU A 91 -7.09 15.18 -19.00
C LEU A 91 -5.69 15.77 -18.85
N MET A 92 -4.67 14.91 -18.78
CA MET A 92 -3.27 15.37 -18.86
C MET A 92 -2.92 15.78 -20.29
N ASP A 93 -2.19 16.87 -20.45
CA ASP A 93 -1.78 17.39 -21.76
C ASP A 93 -0.86 16.41 -22.51
N GLU A 94 0.00 15.70 -21.77
CA GLU A 94 0.94 14.73 -22.33
C GLU A 94 1.15 13.53 -21.40
N ARG A 95 1.57 12.40 -22.00
CA ARG A 95 1.94 11.19 -21.25
C ARG A 95 3.25 11.42 -20.51
N VAL A 96 3.29 11.06 -19.23
CA VAL A 96 4.52 11.06 -18.45
C VAL A 96 5.48 9.99 -18.99
N THR A 97 6.69 10.41 -19.40
CA THR A 97 7.72 9.52 -19.94
C THR A 97 8.97 9.42 -19.05
N GLY A 98 9.05 10.22 -17.98
CA GLY A 98 10.15 10.15 -17.01
C GLY A 98 10.04 8.97 -16.06
N PHE A 99 11.00 8.85 -15.13
CA PHE A 99 10.93 7.82 -14.08
C PHE A 99 9.66 7.98 -13.23
N PRO A 100 8.94 6.88 -12.90
CA PRO A 100 9.27 5.47 -13.19
C PRO A 100 8.72 4.92 -14.53
N PHE A 101 8.01 5.73 -15.32
CA PHE A 101 7.36 5.33 -16.57
C PHE A 101 8.32 5.01 -17.73
N ASN A 102 9.60 5.44 -17.64
CA ASN A 102 10.63 5.01 -18.59
C ASN A 102 11.18 3.60 -18.33
N VAL A 103 10.87 3.00 -17.17
CA VAL A 103 11.35 1.66 -16.78
C VAL A 103 10.22 0.63 -16.80
N LEU A 104 9.01 1.05 -16.42
CA LEU A 104 7.81 0.20 -16.36
C LEU A 104 6.65 0.95 -17.00
N ASP A 105 5.85 0.26 -17.80
CA ASP A 105 4.65 0.86 -18.41
C ASP A 105 3.60 1.25 -17.35
N ASN A 106 3.46 0.41 -16.32
CA ASN A 106 2.42 0.47 -15.30
C ASN A 106 3.00 0.42 -13.87
N PRO A 107 3.82 1.42 -13.49
CA PRO A 107 4.64 1.39 -12.27
C PRO A 107 3.81 1.31 -10.99
N MET A 108 2.60 1.87 -10.94
CA MET A 108 1.70 1.76 -9.79
C MET A 108 1.25 0.32 -9.56
N TYR A 109 0.80 -0.37 -10.61
CA TYR A 109 0.32 -1.75 -10.54
C TYR A 109 1.44 -2.73 -10.15
N VAL A 110 2.64 -2.54 -10.72
CA VAL A 110 3.82 -3.33 -10.35
C VAL A 110 4.25 -3.01 -8.92
N GLY A 111 4.32 -1.73 -8.55
CA GLY A 111 4.76 -1.30 -7.24
C GLY A 111 3.84 -1.74 -6.10
N SER A 112 2.53 -1.68 -6.29
CA SER A 112 1.55 -2.18 -5.30
C SER A 112 1.62 -3.70 -5.16
N THR A 113 1.79 -4.44 -6.26
CA THR A 113 2.01 -5.90 -6.24
C THR A 113 3.26 -6.26 -5.43
N LEU A 114 4.37 -5.55 -5.63
CA LEU A 114 5.62 -5.76 -4.86
C LEU A 114 5.44 -5.39 -3.38
N SER A 115 4.61 -4.42 -3.07
CA SER A 115 4.29 -4.03 -1.70
C SER A 115 3.48 -5.13 -0.98
N PHE A 116 2.50 -5.73 -1.66
CA PHE A 116 1.77 -6.90 -1.14
C PHE A 116 2.68 -8.11 -0.98
N LEU A 117 3.55 -8.38 -1.96
CA LEU A 117 4.54 -9.45 -1.89
C LEU A 117 5.45 -9.25 -0.69
N GLY A 118 6.08 -8.08 -0.56
CA GLY A 118 6.98 -7.77 0.54
C GLY A 118 6.31 -7.94 1.90
N THR A 119 5.08 -7.45 2.05
CA THR A 119 4.30 -7.60 3.28
C THR A 119 4.01 -9.07 3.61
N SER A 120 3.57 -9.85 2.62
CA SER A 120 3.26 -11.27 2.82
C SER A 120 4.47 -12.11 3.22
N LEU A 121 5.63 -11.83 2.62
CA LEU A 121 6.91 -12.46 2.95
C LEU A 121 7.37 -12.05 4.36
N TYR A 122 7.27 -10.77 4.70
CA TYR A 122 7.67 -10.25 6.01
C TYR A 122 6.91 -10.91 7.16
N PHE A 123 5.58 -11.05 7.01
CA PHE A 123 4.74 -11.72 8.00
C PHE A 123 4.70 -13.24 7.86
N LYS A 124 5.38 -13.80 6.85
CA LYS A 124 5.46 -15.25 6.57
C LYS A 124 4.09 -15.90 6.37
N LYS A 125 3.14 -15.17 5.76
CA LYS A 125 1.74 -15.59 5.60
C LYS A 125 1.48 -16.11 4.18
N PRO A 126 1.24 -17.42 3.98
CA PRO A 126 0.88 -17.98 2.66
C PRO A 126 -0.41 -17.39 2.08
N ALA A 127 -1.38 -17.05 2.93
CA ALA A 127 -2.59 -16.37 2.50
C ALA A 127 -2.29 -15.00 1.85
N GLY A 128 -1.26 -14.30 2.33
CA GLY A 128 -0.80 -13.05 1.72
C GLY A 128 -0.17 -13.25 0.34
N LEU A 129 0.53 -14.38 0.12
CA LEU A 129 1.06 -14.73 -1.20
C LEU A 129 -0.05 -15.03 -2.20
N PHE A 130 -1.09 -15.75 -1.76
CA PHE A 130 -2.28 -15.98 -2.57
C PHE A 130 -2.97 -14.66 -2.93
N ALA A 131 -3.15 -13.77 -1.95
CA ALA A 131 -3.72 -12.44 -2.20
C ALA A 131 -2.85 -11.61 -3.16
N THR A 132 -1.53 -11.67 -3.03
CA THR A 132 -0.59 -11.01 -3.94
C THR A 132 -0.78 -11.51 -5.38
N LEU A 133 -0.82 -12.83 -5.57
CA LEU A 133 -1.05 -13.44 -6.88
C LEU A 133 -2.43 -13.05 -7.44
N TRP A 134 -3.46 -13.08 -6.60
CA TRP A 134 -4.82 -12.72 -6.99
C TRP A 134 -4.90 -11.29 -7.50
N VAL A 135 -4.32 -10.34 -6.75
CA VAL A 135 -4.27 -8.93 -7.14
C VAL A 135 -3.47 -8.76 -8.44
N HIS A 136 -2.33 -9.44 -8.59
CA HIS A 136 -1.55 -9.39 -9.82
C HIS A 136 -2.34 -9.87 -11.05
N VAL A 137 -3.14 -10.94 -10.90
CA VAL A 137 -4.03 -11.41 -11.96
C VAL A 137 -5.09 -10.37 -12.30
N LEU A 138 -5.73 -9.78 -11.29
CA LEU A 138 -6.72 -8.72 -11.51
C LEU A 138 -6.12 -7.51 -12.24
N TYR A 139 -4.92 -7.09 -11.86
CA TYR A 139 -4.20 -6.02 -12.56
C TYR A 139 -3.88 -6.39 -14.00
N SER A 140 -3.41 -7.62 -14.23
CA SER A 140 -3.13 -8.10 -15.58
C SER A 140 -4.38 -8.16 -16.46
N ILE A 141 -5.55 -8.40 -15.88
CA ILE A 141 -6.83 -8.33 -16.60
C ILE A 141 -7.21 -6.88 -16.86
N ALA A 142 -7.14 -6.00 -15.85
CA ALA A 142 -7.48 -4.59 -15.99
C ALA A 142 -6.65 -3.89 -17.08
N LEU A 143 -5.34 -4.13 -17.09
CA LEU A 143 -4.42 -3.56 -18.07
C LEU A 143 -4.77 -3.97 -19.51
N LYS A 144 -5.35 -5.14 -19.75
CA LYS A 144 -5.82 -5.54 -21.10
C LYS A 144 -7.00 -4.73 -21.62
N PHE A 145 -7.70 -3.98 -20.76
CA PHE A 145 -8.79 -3.09 -21.15
C PHE A 145 -8.35 -1.62 -21.18
N GLU A 146 -7.24 -1.28 -20.52
CA GLU A 146 -6.69 0.09 -20.46
C GLU A 146 -5.62 0.35 -21.53
N GLU A 147 -4.88 -0.69 -21.94
CA GLU A 147 -3.91 -0.68 -23.05
C GLU A 147 -4.56 -1.02 -24.40
#